data_AF-A0A944BGX4-F1
#
_entry.id   AF-A0A944BGX4-F1
#
_cell.length_a   1.000
_cell.length_b   1.000
_cell.length_c   1.000
_cell.angle_alpha   90.00
_cell.angle_beta   90.00
_cell.angle_gamma   90.00
#
_symmetry.space_group_name_H-M   'P 1'
#
loop_
_entity.id
_entity.type
_entity.pdbx_description
1 polymer ?
#
loop_
_entity_poly.entity_id
_entity_poly.type
_entity_poly.pdbx_seq_one_letter_code
_entity_poly.pdbx_strand_id
1 'polypeptide(L)'
;IIIVVLAWRNGRTYCNTVCPVGTILGFISKYSLFKIHIDKSKRNACGLCSRKCKSSCINGKEHKVDYSRCVACMDCINTCKHGAISYQFAYGKKCGNTTNNSALKSCKKADESGTNVSTPQNATEENSANMSRREMLTATGLLIASTALNAKGKRVDGGLAAIVQKQAPARERRILPPGAKSERHLASHCTACQLCIAACPNNVLRPSSDIKSLMHPEASYERGYCRPECNKCSQVCPAGAIHKLSLPEKVSLQIGHAVWIESNCVPLTDGVECGNCARHCPTGAITMVNYIPGDDTSPKIPSVNTEICIGCGACENLCPARPFSAIYVEGNDVQRFV
;
A
#
# COMPACT_ATOMS: atom_id res chain seq x y z
N ILE A 1 8.77 -9.10 -26.45
CA ILE A 1 8.87 -8.32 -27.70
C ILE A 1 7.77 -7.25 -27.80
N ILE A 2 6.48 -7.62 -27.79
CA ILE A 2 5.36 -6.66 -27.96
C ILE A 2 5.37 -5.51 -26.92
N ILE A 3 5.56 -5.81 -25.62
CA ILE A 3 5.61 -4.78 -24.57
C ILE A 3 6.80 -3.83 -24.76
N VAL A 4 7.95 -4.35 -25.18
CA VAL A 4 9.16 -3.56 -25.46
C VAL A 4 8.92 -2.61 -26.64
N VAL A 5 8.29 -3.10 -27.71
CA VAL A 5 7.92 -2.29 -28.88
C VAL A 5 6.91 -1.20 -28.53
N LEU A 6 5.88 -1.52 -27.72
CA LEU A 6 4.88 -0.55 -27.26
C LEU A 6 5.49 0.52 -26.34
N ALA A 7 6.37 0.13 -25.42
CA ALA A 7 7.06 1.06 -24.54
C ALA A 7 8.00 2.00 -25.33
N TRP A 8 8.72 1.47 -26.33
CA TRP A 8 9.66 2.24 -27.14
C TRP A 8 8.97 3.28 -28.03
N ARG A 9 7.82 2.94 -28.64
CA ARG A 9 7.18 3.81 -29.64
C ARG A 9 6.50 5.05 -29.05
N ASN A 10 5.75 4.90 -27.95
CA ASN A 10 4.92 5.98 -27.39
C ASN A 10 5.04 6.11 -25.85
N GLY A 11 6.11 5.55 -25.24
CA GLY A 11 6.46 5.68 -23.82
C GLY A 11 5.57 4.90 -22.84
N ARG A 12 4.25 5.17 -22.85
CA ARG A 12 3.26 4.66 -21.88
C ARG A 12 2.04 4.01 -22.52
N THR A 13 2.13 3.56 -23.77
CA THR A 13 0.99 2.98 -24.51
C THR A 13 0.44 1.75 -23.79
N TYR A 14 1.32 0.85 -23.32
CA TYR A 14 0.91 -0.30 -22.52
C TYR A 14 0.07 0.09 -21.29
N CYS A 15 0.53 1.08 -20.52
CA CYS A 15 -0.19 1.56 -19.34
C CYS A 15 -1.54 2.18 -19.70
N ASN A 16 -1.65 2.89 -20.82
CA ASN A 16 -2.87 3.61 -21.19
C ASN A 16 -3.91 2.74 -21.91
N THR A 17 -3.50 1.70 -22.64
CA THR A 17 -4.39 0.92 -23.52
C THR A 17 -4.50 -0.56 -23.20
N VAL A 18 -3.54 -1.14 -22.45
CA VAL A 18 -3.50 -2.59 -22.15
C VAL A 18 -3.66 -2.85 -20.66
N CYS A 19 -3.05 -2.02 -19.81
CA CYS A 19 -3.12 -2.18 -18.36
C CYS A 19 -4.52 -1.80 -17.84
N PRO A 20 -5.26 -2.72 -17.18
CA PRO A 20 -6.61 -2.45 -16.70
C PRO A 20 -6.65 -1.28 -15.71
N VAL A 21 -5.65 -1.16 -14.83
CA VAL A 21 -5.52 -0.04 -13.89
C VAL A 21 -5.39 1.28 -14.62
N GLY A 22 -4.58 1.34 -15.68
CA GLY A 22 -4.36 2.58 -16.41
C GLY A 22 -5.53 2.96 -17.32
N THR A 23 -6.28 1.99 -17.85
CA THR A 23 -7.54 2.27 -18.57
C THR A 23 -8.60 2.85 -17.62
N ILE A 24 -8.77 2.28 -16.43
CA ILE A 24 -9.70 2.79 -15.41
C ILE A 24 -9.28 4.21 -14.97
N LEU A 25 -8.00 4.38 -14.64
CA LEU A 25 -7.49 5.68 -14.19
C LEU A 25 -7.59 6.74 -15.30
N GLY A 26 -7.32 6.37 -16.55
CA GLY A 26 -7.49 7.25 -17.71
C GLY A 26 -8.94 7.67 -17.95
N PHE A 27 -9.89 6.75 -17.73
CA PHE A 27 -11.32 7.05 -17.79
C PHE A 27 -11.72 8.06 -16.70
N ILE A 28 -11.30 7.85 -15.45
CA ILE A 28 -11.57 8.79 -14.34
C ILE A 28 -10.90 10.15 -14.60
N SER A 29 -9.64 10.14 -15.08
CA SER A 29 -8.86 11.36 -15.34
C SER A 29 -9.50 12.25 -16.40
N LYS A 30 -10.24 11.69 -17.36
CA LYS A 30 -11.02 12.45 -18.36
C LYS A 30 -12.02 13.41 -17.71
N TYR A 31 -12.59 13.03 -16.57
CA TYR A 31 -13.59 13.80 -15.82
C TYR A 31 -13.00 14.60 -14.66
N SER A 32 -11.66 14.67 -14.53
CA SER A 32 -10.99 15.45 -13.49
C SER A 32 -11.49 16.90 -13.43
N LEU A 33 -11.73 17.38 -12.20
CA LEU A 33 -12.14 18.75 -11.91
C LEU A 33 -11.07 19.78 -12.27
N PHE A 34 -9.80 19.39 -12.26
CA PHE A 34 -8.68 20.26 -12.61
C PHE A 34 -7.93 19.70 -13.81
N LYS A 35 -7.60 20.58 -14.77
CA LYS A 35 -7.03 20.23 -16.06
C LYS A 35 -5.91 21.20 -16.45
N ILE A 36 -4.96 20.67 -17.20
CA ILE A 36 -3.88 21.46 -17.80
C ILE A 36 -4.46 22.26 -18.96
N HIS A 37 -4.42 23.59 -18.87
CA HIS A 37 -4.86 24.53 -19.89
C HIS A 37 -3.65 25.14 -20.59
N ILE A 38 -3.69 25.21 -21.94
CA ILE A 38 -2.68 25.86 -22.76
C ILE A 38 -3.27 27.16 -23.32
N ASP A 39 -2.75 28.29 -22.85
CA ASP A 39 -3.15 29.63 -23.31
C ASP A 39 -2.65 29.86 -24.74
N LYS A 40 -3.60 30.15 -25.64
CA LYS A 40 -3.31 30.37 -27.06
C LYS A 40 -2.60 31.70 -27.34
N SER A 41 -2.66 32.66 -26.42
CA SER A 41 -2.08 34.00 -26.59
C SER A 41 -0.58 34.06 -26.28
N LYS A 42 -0.11 33.20 -25.38
CA LYS A 42 1.29 33.19 -24.87
C LYS A 42 2.18 32.14 -25.51
N ARG A 43 1.64 31.30 -26.40
CA ARG A 43 2.35 30.19 -27.05
C ARG A 43 3.13 30.65 -28.28
N ASN A 44 4.28 30.04 -28.53
CA ASN A 44 5.13 30.26 -29.71
C ASN A 44 5.44 28.98 -30.50
N ALA A 45 4.62 27.93 -30.35
CA ALA A 45 4.76 26.65 -31.05
C ALA A 45 6.15 25.96 -30.91
N CYS A 46 6.93 26.25 -29.86
CA CYS A 46 8.26 25.65 -29.64
C CYS A 46 8.26 24.12 -29.44
N GLY A 47 7.11 23.51 -29.14
CA GLY A 47 6.93 22.05 -29.05
C GLY A 47 7.58 21.37 -27.83
N LEU A 48 8.26 22.11 -26.95
CA LEU A 48 8.98 21.57 -25.78
C LEU A 48 8.07 20.77 -24.83
N CYS A 49 6.84 21.25 -24.61
CA CYS A 49 5.86 20.57 -23.75
C CYS A 49 5.45 19.20 -24.32
N SER A 50 5.33 19.07 -25.64
CA SER A 50 5.01 17.81 -26.31
C SER A 50 6.18 16.82 -26.23
N ARG A 51 7.41 17.30 -26.46
CA ARG A 51 8.64 16.47 -26.38
C ARG A 51 8.94 15.97 -24.96
N LYS A 52 8.71 16.80 -23.93
CA LYS A 52 8.92 16.41 -22.52
C LYS A 52 7.73 15.66 -21.90
N CYS A 53 6.61 15.52 -22.61
CA CYS A 53 5.45 14.82 -22.07
C CYS A 53 5.67 13.30 -22.03
N LYS A 54 5.93 12.77 -20.82
CA LYS A 54 6.13 11.32 -20.58
C LYS A 54 4.95 10.44 -21.02
N SER A 55 3.73 11.00 -21.06
CA SER A 55 2.52 10.29 -21.50
C SER A 55 2.18 10.51 -22.98
N SER A 56 2.96 11.31 -23.70
CA SER A 56 2.70 11.73 -25.09
C SER A 56 1.24 12.19 -25.30
N CYS A 57 0.67 12.87 -24.30
CA CYS A 57 -0.72 13.31 -24.31
C CYS A 57 -0.92 14.71 -24.89
N ILE A 58 0.17 15.44 -25.18
CA ILE A 58 0.12 16.80 -25.74
C ILE A 58 0.42 16.75 -27.23
N ASN A 59 -0.55 17.16 -28.05
CA ASN A 59 -0.32 17.40 -29.47
C ASN A 59 0.25 18.82 -29.66
N GLY A 60 1.54 18.92 -30.00
CA GLY A 60 2.23 20.20 -30.16
C GLY A 60 1.74 21.04 -31.35
N LYS A 61 1.15 20.44 -32.38
CA LYS A 61 0.61 21.18 -33.55
C LYS A 61 -0.72 21.84 -33.18
N GLU A 62 -1.64 21.05 -32.65
CA GLU A 62 -2.98 21.52 -32.26
C GLU A 62 -3.02 22.24 -30.91
N HIS A 63 -1.97 22.11 -30.10
CA HIS A 63 -1.90 22.58 -28.71
C HIS A 63 -3.08 22.07 -27.87
N LYS A 64 -3.46 20.82 -28.10
CA LYS A 64 -4.50 20.12 -27.33
C LYS A 64 -3.87 19.07 -26.43
N VAL A 65 -4.41 18.95 -25.23
CA VAL A 65 -4.06 17.91 -24.27
C VAL A 65 -5.13 16.84 -24.29
N ASP A 66 -4.71 15.60 -24.49
CA ASP A 66 -5.55 14.42 -24.31
C ASP A 66 -5.61 14.04 -22.83
N TYR A 67 -6.70 14.43 -22.18
CA TYR A 67 -6.90 14.21 -20.74
C TYR A 67 -7.06 12.73 -20.36
N SER A 68 -7.41 11.85 -21.30
CA SER A 68 -7.53 10.41 -21.02
C SER A 68 -6.17 9.75 -20.76
N ARG A 69 -5.10 10.36 -21.27
CA ARG A 69 -3.71 9.89 -21.11
C ARG A 69 -2.87 10.76 -20.18
N CYS A 70 -3.39 11.92 -19.78
CA CYS A 70 -2.68 12.85 -18.92
C CYS A 70 -2.72 12.34 -17.47
N VAL A 71 -1.54 12.11 -16.89
CA VAL A 71 -1.39 11.72 -15.47
C VAL A 71 -1.13 12.91 -14.55
N ALA A 72 -1.33 14.14 -15.06
CA ALA A 72 -1.14 15.39 -14.32
C ALA A 72 0.24 15.51 -13.61
N CYS A 73 1.33 15.03 -14.24
CA CYS A 73 2.68 15.09 -13.66
C CYS A 73 3.30 16.51 -13.63
N MET A 74 2.67 17.48 -14.28
CA MET A 74 3.10 18.90 -14.35
C MET A 74 4.46 19.19 -14.99
N ASP A 75 5.14 18.19 -15.56
CA ASP A 75 6.43 18.36 -16.27
C ASP A 75 6.36 19.44 -17.38
N CYS A 76 5.21 19.56 -18.05
CA CYS A 76 5.00 20.55 -19.10
C CYS A 76 4.91 21.99 -18.58
N ILE A 77 4.37 22.20 -17.37
CA ILE A 77 4.31 23.52 -16.71
C ILE A 77 5.74 23.97 -16.41
N ASN A 78 6.53 23.11 -15.77
CA ASN A 78 7.92 23.41 -15.40
C ASN A 78 8.83 23.66 -16.61
N THR A 79 8.54 23.06 -17.77
CA THR A 79 9.36 23.21 -18.98
C THR A 79 8.97 24.45 -19.80
N CYS A 80 7.77 25.02 -19.61
CA CYS A 80 7.28 26.12 -20.41
C CYS A 80 7.90 27.46 -19.97
N LYS A 81 8.87 27.96 -20.74
CA LYS A 81 9.49 29.27 -20.49
C LYS A 81 8.57 30.47 -20.77
N HIS A 82 7.43 30.26 -21.42
CA HIS A 82 6.50 31.32 -21.83
C HIS A 82 5.30 31.47 -20.89
N GLY A 83 5.21 30.66 -19.82
CA GLY A 83 4.06 30.69 -18.89
C GLY A 83 2.72 30.41 -19.57
N ALA A 84 2.73 29.71 -20.71
CA ALA A 84 1.54 29.43 -21.51
C ALA A 84 0.74 28.23 -21.00
N ILE A 85 1.22 27.50 -19.98
CA ILE A 85 0.62 26.28 -19.47
C ILE A 85 0.27 26.48 -17.99
N SER A 86 -0.98 26.23 -17.62
CA SER A 86 -1.48 26.39 -16.26
C SER A 86 -2.38 25.22 -15.85
N TYR A 87 -2.44 24.92 -14.55
CA TYR A 87 -3.38 23.95 -14.01
C TYR A 87 -4.58 24.68 -13.41
N GLN A 88 -5.76 24.52 -14.00
CA GLN A 88 -6.95 25.30 -13.67
C GLN A 88 -8.19 24.40 -13.52
N PHE A 89 -9.21 24.91 -12.82
CA PHE A 89 -10.48 24.24 -12.70
C PHE A 89 -11.17 24.15 -14.08
N ALA A 90 -11.49 22.93 -14.50
CA ALA A 90 -11.97 22.61 -15.85
C ALA A 90 -13.33 23.23 -16.18
N TYR A 91 -14.14 23.52 -15.16
CA TYR A 91 -15.50 24.05 -15.28
C TYR A 91 -15.59 25.54 -14.90
N GLY A 92 -14.46 26.26 -14.82
CA GLY A 92 -14.45 27.71 -14.58
C GLY A 92 -14.88 28.49 -15.83
N LYS A 93 -15.69 29.55 -15.65
CA LYS A 93 -16.08 30.48 -16.74
C LYS A 93 -14.83 31.03 -17.44
N LYS A 94 -14.86 31.11 -18.77
CA LYS A 94 -13.85 31.81 -19.57
C LYS A 94 -13.89 33.31 -19.24
N CYS A 95 -12.97 33.80 -18.41
CA CYS A 95 -12.72 35.23 -18.33
C CYS A 95 -11.97 35.65 -19.61
N GLY A 96 -12.61 36.49 -20.41
CA GLY A 96 -11.97 37.14 -21.55
C GLY A 96 -10.81 38.02 -21.09
N ASN A 97 -9.78 38.11 -21.93
CA ASN A 97 -8.59 38.93 -21.71
C ASN A 97 -8.95 40.40 -21.51
N THR A 98 -8.57 40.96 -20.36
CA THR A 98 -8.22 42.38 -20.28
C THR A 98 -6.87 42.51 -19.59
N THR A 99 -5.98 43.20 -20.28
CA THR A 99 -4.61 43.52 -19.88
C THR A 99 -4.56 44.31 -18.57
N ASN A 100 -3.70 43.85 -17.66
CA ASN A 100 -2.79 44.61 -16.80
C ASN A 100 -2.75 44.12 -15.35
N ASN A 101 -1.54 44.26 -14.81
CA ASN A 101 -0.97 43.76 -13.57
C ASN A 101 -1.86 43.53 -12.35
N SER A 102 -1.37 42.56 -11.56
CA SER A 102 -1.47 42.41 -10.11
C SER A 102 -2.76 41.82 -9.52
N ALA A 103 -2.52 40.87 -8.61
CA ALA A 103 -3.39 40.35 -7.58
C ALA A 103 -4.65 39.56 -8.02
N LEU A 104 -4.62 38.28 -7.66
CA LEU A 104 -5.74 37.47 -7.22
C LEU A 104 -6.98 38.30 -6.81
N LYS A 105 -7.97 38.43 -7.70
CA LYS A 105 -9.31 38.92 -7.33
C LYS A 105 -10.41 38.04 -7.90
N SER A 106 -11.13 37.47 -6.94
CA SER A 106 -12.43 36.82 -7.02
C SER A 106 -13.33 37.42 -8.10
N CYS A 107 -13.81 36.58 -9.02
CA CYS A 107 -14.89 36.93 -9.93
C CYS A 107 -16.21 36.90 -9.16
N LYS A 108 -16.75 38.09 -8.86
CA LYS A 108 -18.11 38.28 -8.35
C LYS A 108 -19.16 37.88 -9.40
N LYS A 109 -20.29 37.38 -8.90
CA LYS A 109 -21.54 37.10 -9.63
C LYS A 109 -22.10 38.37 -10.29
N ALA A 110 -22.76 38.18 -11.42
CA ALA A 110 -23.91 38.97 -11.81
C ALA A 110 -25.00 37.97 -12.29
N ASP A 111 -26.10 37.95 -11.54
CA ASP A 111 -27.46 37.60 -11.99
C ASP A 111 -27.89 38.64 -13.06
N GLU A 112 -28.91 38.52 -13.90
CA GLU A 112 -30.14 37.73 -13.90
C GLU A 112 -30.80 37.83 -15.30
N SER A 113 -31.69 36.89 -15.60
CA SER A 113 -32.89 37.00 -16.45
C SER A 113 -32.79 37.10 -17.98
N GLY A 114 -33.45 36.13 -18.63
CA GLY A 114 -33.72 36.12 -20.06
C GLY A 114 -34.26 34.79 -20.56
N THR A 115 -35.42 34.38 -20.05
CA THR A 115 -36.27 33.26 -20.49
C THR A 115 -36.42 33.24 -22.01
N ASN A 116 -36.34 32.06 -22.65
CA ASN A 116 -37.41 31.60 -23.54
C ASN A 116 -37.29 30.10 -23.88
N VAL A 117 -38.44 29.47 -23.71
CA VAL A 117 -38.81 28.09 -24.02
C VAL A 117 -38.90 27.90 -25.54
N SER A 118 -38.46 26.76 -26.05
CA SER A 118 -39.17 26.00 -27.10
C SER A 118 -38.49 24.66 -27.40
N THR A 119 -39.24 23.59 -27.14
CA THR A 119 -39.14 22.27 -27.80
C THR A 119 -39.64 22.39 -29.25
N PRO A 120 -39.21 21.52 -30.19
CA PRO A 120 -40.03 20.35 -30.58
C PRO A 120 -39.19 19.06 -30.76
N GLN A 121 -39.60 17.91 -30.22
CA GLN A 121 -40.42 16.83 -30.82
C GLN A 121 -39.79 16.07 -32.02
N ASN A 122 -39.32 14.85 -31.70
CA ASN A 122 -39.55 13.53 -32.30
C ASN A 122 -39.15 13.11 -33.75
N ALA A 123 -38.49 11.93 -33.73
CA ALA A 123 -38.64 10.71 -34.56
C ALA A 123 -37.94 10.58 -35.92
N THR A 124 -37.02 9.60 -36.02
CA THR A 124 -37.24 8.32 -36.75
C THR A 124 -36.04 7.36 -36.58
N GLU A 125 -36.33 6.07 -36.50
CA GLU A 125 -35.41 4.93 -36.40
C GLU A 125 -34.93 4.47 -37.80
N GLU A 126 -33.72 3.91 -37.91
CA GLU A 126 -33.48 2.54 -38.45
C GLU A 126 -31.99 2.11 -38.42
N ASN A 127 -31.80 0.79 -38.34
CA ASN A 127 -30.61 0.02 -37.93
C ASN A 127 -29.42 -0.03 -38.91
N SER A 128 -28.20 -0.19 -38.36
CA SER A 128 -27.26 -1.24 -38.81
C SER A 128 -26.22 -1.58 -37.72
N ALA A 129 -25.85 -2.86 -37.71
CA ALA A 129 -25.31 -3.63 -36.60
C ALA A 129 -23.98 -3.14 -36.00
N ASN A 130 -23.96 -2.96 -34.67
CA ASN A 130 -22.74 -2.91 -33.87
C ASN A 130 -22.80 -4.04 -32.82
N MET A 131 -22.04 -5.13 -33.07
CA MET A 131 -21.79 -6.15 -32.06
C MET A 131 -21.09 -5.51 -30.87
N SER A 132 -21.77 -5.51 -29.73
CA SER A 132 -21.35 -4.80 -28.53
C SER A 132 -20.24 -5.57 -27.79
N ARG A 133 -19.15 -4.88 -27.47
CA ARG A 133 -18.03 -5.32 -26.59
C ARG A 133 -18.49 -5.83 -25.22
N ARG A 134 -19.76 -5.65 -24.88
CA ARG A 134 -20.43 -6.06 -23.64
C ARG A 134 -20.67 -7.57 -23.56
N GLU A 135 -20.84 -8.26 -24.69
CA GLU A 135 -21.02 -9.73 -24.71
C GLU A 135 -19.69 -10.50 -24.61
N MET A 136 -18.58 -9.89 -25.04
CA MET A 136 -17.25 -10.50 -24.91
C MET A 136 -16.73 -10.47 -23.46
N LEU A 137 -17.16 -9.48 -22.67
CA LEU A 137 -16.79 -9.35 -21.25
C LEU A 137 -17.53 -10.35 -20.35
N THR A 138 -18.75 -10.74 -20.70
CA THR A 138 -19.53 -11.72 -19.93
C THR A 138 -19.06 -13.15 -20.18
N ALA A 139 -18.67 -13.48 -21.41
CA ALA A 139 -18.17 -14.82 -21.76
C ALA A 139 -16.79 -15.12 -21.15
N THR A 140 -15.93 -14.12 -21.00
CA THR A 140 -14.58 -14.31 -20.44
C THR A 140 -14.56 -14.36 -18.91
N GLY A 141 -15.53 -13.70 -18.25
CA GLY A 141 -15.63 -13.65 -16.78
C GLY A 141 -15.96 -15.00 -16.13
N LEU A 142 -16.75 -15.84 -16.81
CA LEU A 142 -17.17 -17.16 -16.30
C LEU A 142 -16.07 -18.22 -16.38
N LEU A 143 -15.16 -18.10 -17.35
CA LEU A 143 -14.04 -19.04 -17.52
C LEU A 143 -12.90 -18.79 -16.52
N ILE A 144 -12.72 -17.56 -16.03
CA ILE A 144 -11.68 -17.23 -15.04
C ILE A 144 -12.14 -17.58 -13.61
N ALA A 145 -13.45 -17.50 -13.34
CA ALA A 145 -14.00 -17.76 -12.01
C ALA A 145 -13.90 -19.25 -11.58
N SER A 146 -13.95 -20.18 -12.53
CA SER A 146 -13.95 -21.62 -12.23
C SER A 146 -12.56 -22.20 -11.93
N THR A 147 -11.48 -21.56 -12.37
CA THR A 147 -10.09 -22.05 -12.14
C THR A 147 -9.36 -21.35 -10.99
N ALA A 148 -9.87 -20.22 -10.48
CA ALA A 148 -9.15 -19.40 -9.51
C ALA A 148 -9.39 -19.79 -8.03
N LEU A 149 -10.42 -20.57 -7.71
CA LEU A 149 -10.78 -20.85 -6.30
C LEU A 149 -9.94 -21.95 -5.62
N ASN A 150 -9.08 -22.67 -6.34
CA ASN A 150 -8.29 -23.79 -5.76
C ASN A 150 -6.77 -23.63 -5.82
N ALA A 151 -6.23 -22.44 -6.10
CA ALA A 151 -4.79 -22.17 -6.05
C ALA A 151 -4.35 -21.59 -4.69
N LYS A 152 -4.77 -22.18 -3.57
CA LYS A 152 -4.02 -22.05 -2.31
C LYS A 152 -2.87 -23.05 -2.39
N GLY A 153 -1.64 -22.56 -2.49
CA GLY A 153 -0.44 -23.38 -2.69
C GLY A 153 -0.35 -24.56 -1.74
N LYS A 154 -0.68 -25.76 -2.23
CA LYS A 154 -0.30 -27.03 -1.60
C LYS A 154 1.19 -27.22 -1.83
N ARG A 155 2.00 -26.65 -0.94
CA ARG A 155 3.34 -27.19 -0.68
C ARG A 155 3.12 -28.42 0.20
N VAL A 156 3.00 -29.57 -0.44
CA VAL A 156 3.10 -30.87 0.23
C VAL A 156 4.59 -31.14 0.40
N ASP A 157 5.16 -30.60 1.47
CA ASP A 157 6.46 -31.04 1.94
C ASP A 157 6.27 -32.47 2.45
N GLY A 158 7.01 -33.43 1.88
CA GLY A 158 6.77 -34.86 2.02
C GLY A 158 6.56 -35.34 3.47
N GLY A 159 5.47 -36.07 3.69
CA GLY A 159 5.09 -36.68 4.96
C GLY A 159 3.60 -36.43 5.28
N LEU A 160 2.79 -37.48 5.30
CA LEU A 160 1.32 -37.46 5.35
C LEU A 160 0.71 -36.93 6.68
N ALA A 161 0.91 -35.66 7.00
CA ALA A 161 0.13 -34.95 8.01
C ALA A 161 -0.57 -33.74 7.37
N ALA A 162 -1.85 -33.53 7.70
CA ALA A 162 -2.55 -32.31 7.30
C ALA A 162 -1.82 -31.11 7.93
N ILE A 163 -1.15 -30.29 7.11
CA ILE A 163 -0.41 -29.12 7.59
C ILE A 163 -1.42 -28.05 8.03
N VAL A 164 -1.77 -28.06 9.32
CA VAL A 164 -2.53 -26.98 9.95
C VAL A 164 -1.69 -25.71 9.86
N GLN A 165 -2.20 -24.72 9.13
CA GLN A 165 -1.52 -23.45 8.95
C GLN A 165 -1.54 -22.66 10.26
N LYS A 166 -0.44 -21.96 10.54
CA LYS A 166 -0.38 -21.03 11.67
C LYS A 166 -1.31 -19.84 11.42
N GLN A 167 -2.11 -19.49 12.42
CA GLN A 167 -3.02 -18.36 12.39
C GLN A 167 -2.48 -17.22 13.26
N ALA A 168 -2.76 -15.99 12.85
CA ALA A 168 -2.43 -14.80 13.63
C ALA A 168 -3.29 -14.78 14.90
N PRO A 169 -2.71 -14.64 16.09
CA PRO A 169 -3.50 -14.46 17.31
C PRO A 169 -4.19 -13.09 17.30
N ALA A 170 -5.33 -13.01 17.98
CA ALA A 170 -5.93 -11.73 18.31
C ALA A 170 -5.00 -10.99 19.30
N ARG A 171 -4.68 -9.74 18.99
CA ARG A 171 -3.82 -8.89 19.81
C ARG A 171 -4.64 -7.71 20.29
N GLU A 172 -4.37 -7.25 21.51
CA GLU A 172 -4.96 -6.00 22.00
C GLU A 172 -4.37 -4.81 21.23
N ARG A 173 -3.07 -4.87 20.92
CA ARG A 173 -2.36 -3.88 20.13
C ARG A 173 -1.51 -4.50 19.04
N ARG A 174 -1.67 -3.91 17.85
CA ARG A 174 -0.86 -4.23 16.67
C ARG A 174 0.61 -3.87 16.92
N ILE A 175 1.49 -4.73 16.46
CA ILE A 175 2.93 -4.55 16.62
C ILE A 175 3.41 -3.60 15.52
N LEU A 176 3.99 -2.47 15.91
CA LEU A 176 4.47 -1.48 14.95
C LEU A 176 5.91 -1.77 14.52
N PRO A 177 6.34 -1.35 13.30
CA PRO A 177 7.74 -1.45 12.89
C PRO A 177 8.69 -0.76 13.89
N PRO A 178 9.92 -1.26 14.08
CA PRO A 178 10.92 -0.57 14.89
C PRO A 178 11.15 0.86 14.42
N GLY A 179 11.00 1.84 15.32
CA GLY A 179 11.14 3.27 15.02
C GLY A 179 9.82 4.00 14.76
N ALA A 180 8.69 3.30 14.79
CA ALA A 180 7.35 3.90 14.66
C ALA A 180 6.92 4.73 15.89
N LYS A 181 7.60 4.54 17.03
CA LYS A 181 7.34 5.17 18.35
C LYS A 181 6.01 4.79 18.99
N SER A 182 4.89 5.14 18.39
CA SER A 182 3.54 4.84 18.91
C SER A 182 2.53 4.81 17.77
N GLU A 183 1.34 4.26 18.04
CA GLU A 183 0.28 4.21 17.02
C GLU A 183 -0.12 5.61 16.54
N ARG A 184 -0.22 6.58 17.47
CA ARG A 184 -0.53 7.98 17.15
C ARG A 184 0.56 8.63 16.29
N HIS A 185 1.84 8.38 16.62
CA HIS A 185 2.95 8.94 15.85
C HIS A 185 2.97 8.36 14.43
N LEU A 186 2.83 7.03 14.30
CA LEU A 186 2.77 6.39 13.00
C LEU A 186 1.58 6.90 12.17
N ALA A 187 0.38 6.98 12.76
CA ALA A 187 -0.82 7.40 12.05
C ALA A 187 -0.78 8.87 11.58
N SER A 188 -0.09 9.75 12.30
CA SER A 188 0.03 11.17 11.93
C SER A 188 1.05 11.45 10.82
N HIS A 189 2.01 10.54 10.60
CA HIS A 189 3.10 10.75 9.65
C HIS A 189 3.10 9.76 8.47
N CYS A 190 2.49 8.58 8.62
CA CYS A 190 2.54 7.54 7.59
C CYS A 190 1.65 7.91 6.40
N THR A 191 2.23 7.93 5.21
CA THR A 191 1.50 8.16 3.95
C THR A 191 1.01 6.85 3.30
N ALA A 192 1.11 5.73 4.01
CA ALA A 192 0.81 4.38 3.51
C ALA A 192 1.50 4.03 2.17
N CYS A 193 2.70 4.58 1.92
CA CYS A 193 3.46 4.37 0.67
C CYS A 193 4.02 2.96 0.46
N GLN A 194 3.87 2.05 1.44
CA GLN A 194 4.30 0.65 1.40
C GLN A 194 5.81 0.39 1.22
N LEU A 195 6.66 1.42 1.22
CA LEU A 195 8.12 1.27 1.02
C LEU A 195 8.77 0.39 2.09
N CYS A 196 8.40 0.56 3.36
CA CYS A 196 8.93 -0.26 4.46
C CYS A 196 8.53 -1.74 4.37
N ILE A 197 7.30 -2.01 3.92
CA ILE A 197 6.77 -3.36 3.72
C ILE A 197 7.54 -4.03 2.57
N ALA A 198 7.66 -3.35 1.43
CA ALA A 198 8.42 -3.85 0.28
C ALA A 198 9.92 -4.07 0.59
N ALA A 199 10.50 -3.24 1.46
CA ALA A 199 11.89 -3.34 1.88
C ALA A 199 12.15 -4.41 2.96
N CYS A 200 11.12 -5.05 3.53
CA CYS A 200 11.25 -6.02 4.60
C CYS A 200 11.69 -7.40 4.05
N PRO A 201 12.95 -7.83 4.23
CA PRO A 201 13.44 -9.06 3.61
C PRO A 201 12.79 -10.34 4.19
N ASN A 202 12.28 -10.27 5.43
CA ASN A 202 11.67 -11.40 6.12
C ASN A 202 10.14 -11.42 6.01
N ASN A 203 9.52 -10.52 5.23
CA ASN A 203 8.07 -10.46 5.03
C ASN A 203 7.24 -10.43 6.33
N VAL A 204 7.80 -9.75 7.34
CA VAL A 204 7.21 -9.54 8.68
C VAL A 204 6.20 -8.42 8.65
N LEU A 205 6.55 -7.34 7.95
CA LEU A 205 5.67 -6.18 7.82
C LEU A 205 4.59 -6.47 6.77
N ARG A 206 3.34 -6.12 7.11
CA ARG A 206 2.18 -6.26 6.24
C ARG A 206 1.32 -4.99 6.33
N PRO A 207 0.55 -4.70 5.28
CA PRO A 207 -0.46 -3.66 5.35
C PRO A 207 -1.60 -4.14 6.25
N SER A 208 -1.97 -3.33 7.24
CA SER A 208 -3.15 -3.61 8.05
C SER A 208 -4.42 -3.52 7.20
N SER A 209 -5.37 -4.42 7.47
CA SER A 209 -6.71 -4.42 6.91
C SER A 209 -7.72 -3.66 7.78
N ASP A 210 -7.32 -3.19 8.96
CA ASP A 210 -8.23 -2.51 9.88
C ASP A 210 -8.61 -1.13 9.36
N ILE A 211 -9.88 -0.77 9.46
CA ILE A 211 -10.42 0.49 8.94
C ILE A 211 -9.67 1.72 9.51
N LYS A 212 -9.30 1.69 10.79
CA LYS A 212 -8.60 2.80 11.46
C LYS A 212 -7.12 2.91 11.07
N SER A 213 -6.53 1.85 10.53
CA SER A 213 -5.10 1.80 10.21
C SER A 213 -4.84 1.20 8.83
N LEU A 214 -5.81 1.36 7.93
CA LEU A 214 -5.82 0.70 6.63
C LEU A 214 -4.53 1.04 5.87
N MET A 215 -3.84 0.00 5.40
CA MET A 215 -2.55 0.10 4.72
C MET A 215 -1.39 0.64 5.57
N HIS A 216 -1.56 0.95 6.86
CA HIS A 216 -0.41 1.19 7.73
C HIS A 216 0.39 -0.10 7.93
N PRO A 217 1.72 0.01 8.08
CA PRO A 217 2.54 -1.15 8.34
C PRO A 217 2.33 -1.67 9.76
N GLU A 218 2.18 -2.98 9.88
CA GLU A 218 2.19 -3.72 11.14
C GLU A 218 3.00 -5.01 10.99
N ALA A 219 3.59 -5.49 12.08
CA ALA A 219 4.36 -6.72 12.12
C ALA A 219 3.47 -7.92 12.46
N SER A 220 3.70 -9.04 11.78
CA SER A 220 2.92 -10.26 11.91
C SER A 220 3.81 -11.48 11.65
N TYR A 221 3.75 -12.47 12.54
CA TYR A 221 4.85 -13.43 12.74
C TYR A 221 4.59 -14.86 12.24
N GLU A 222 3.51 -15.08 11.49
CA GLU A 222 3.12 -16.42 11.02
C GLU A 222 4.01 -16.91 9.86
N ARG A 223 4.70 -15.99 9.16
CA ARG A 223 5.56 -16.31 7.99
C ARG A 223 7.03 -15.90 8.14
N GLY A 224 7.38 -15.20 9.22
CA GLY A 224 8.74 -14.73 9.48
C GLY A 224 8.79 -13.91 10.77
N TYR A 225 9.97 -13.45 11.17
CA TYR A 225 10.16 -12.62 12.36
C TYR A 225 11.19 -11.51 12.13
N CYS A 226 11.19 -10.50 13.01
CA CYS A 226 12.05 -9.34 12.90
C CYS A 226 13.49 -9.68 13.31
N ARG A 227 14.36 -9.97 12.32
CA ARG A 227 15.78 -10.28 12.51
C ARG A 227 16.54 -9.15 13.22
N PRO A 228 17.17 -9.36 14.39
CA PRO A 228 17.92 -8.32 15.14
C PRO A 228 18.88 -7.50 14.27
N GLU A 229 19.61 -8.17 13.38
CA GLU A 229 20.62 -7.65 12.44
C GLU A 229 20.07 -6.84 11.24
N CYS A 230 18.77 -6.55 11.20
CA CYS A 230 18.13 -5.81 10.10
C CYS A 230 17.38 -4.56 10.58
N ASN A 231 17.70 -3.39 9.99
CA ASN A 231 17.01 -2.11 10.19
C ASN A 231 16.48 -1.48 8.88
N LYS A 232 16.38 -2.23 7.76
CA LYS A 232 16.02 -1.67 6.43
C LYS A 232 14.72 -0.85 6.41
N CYS A 233 13.71 -1.26 7.18
CA CYS A 233 12.42 -0.57 7.21
C CYS A 233 12.52 0.90 7.68
N SER A 234 13.45 1.19 8.59
CA SER A 234 13.68 2.55 9.08
C SER A 234 14.53 3.40 8.13
N GLN A 235 15.24 2.77 7.19
CA GLN A 235 16.08 3.46 6.21
C GLN A 235 15.31 3.98 5.00
N VAL A 236 14.11 3.45 4.74
CA VAL A 236 13.33 3.73 3.53
C VAL A 236 12.12 4.63 3.76
N CYS A 237 11.83 5.05 4.99
CA CYS A 237 10.66 5.88 5.28
C CYS A 237 10.92 7.36 4.93
N PRO A 238 10.29 7.93 3.88
CA PRO A 238 10.53 9.31 3.49
C PRO A 238 9.78 10.31 4.38
N ALA A 239 8.68 9.89 4.99
CA ALA A 239 7.80 10.76 5.78
C ALA A 239 8.19 10.86 7.26
N GLY A 240 9.24 10.15 7.70
CA GLY A 240 9.64 10.11 9.11
C GLY A 240 8.68 9.36 10.04
N ALA A 241 7.68 8.66 9.51
CA ALA A 241 6.74 7.86 10.29
C ALA A 241 7.42 6.68 11.01
N ILE A 242 8.51 6.17 10.42
CA ILE A 242 9.45 5.24 11.04
C ILE A 242 10.79 5.99 11.12
N HIS A 243 11.25 6.27 12.34
CA HIS A 243 12.51 6.97 12.59
C HIS A 243 13.69 6.10 12.20
N LYS A 244 14.71 6.70 11.59
CA LYS A 244 15.97 6.01 11.28
C LYS A 244 16.58 5.48 12.57
N LEU A 245 16.98 4.22 12.56
CA LEU A 245 17.64 3.54 13.67
C LEU A 245 18.93 2.94 13.16
N SER A 246 20.01 3.09 13.92
CA SER A 246 21.20 2.24 13.81
C SER A 246 20.88 0.81 14.25
N LEU A 247 21.75 -0.15 13.94
CA LEU A 247 21.55 -1.53 14.38
C LEU A 247 21.57 -1.66 15.92
N PRO A 248 22.50 -1.03 16.67
CA PRO A 248 22.49 -1.04 18.14
C PRO A 248 21.19 -0.48 18.73
N GLU A 249 20.72 0.68 18.26
CA GLU A 249 19.46 1.26 18.74
C GLU A 249 18.29 0.31 18.47
N LYS A 250 18.28 -0.34 17.31
CA LYS A 250 17.19 -1.23 16.91
C LYS A 250 17.16 -2.53 17.72
N VAL A 251 18.31 -3.05 18.16
CA VAL A 251 18.34 -4.25 19.03
C VAL A 251 18.07 -3.91 20.49
N SER A 252 18.21 -2.65 20.90
CA SER A 252 17.79 -2.16 22.22
C SER A 252 16.38 -1.59 22.22
N LEU A 253 15.63 -1.63 21.11
CA LEU A 253 14.28 -1.07 21.04
C LEU A 253 13.22 -2.17 21.21
N GLN A 254 12.46 -2.09 22.29
CA GLN A 254 11.32 -2.96 22.55
C GLN A 254 10.08 -2.46 21.79
N ILE A 255 9.66 -3.22 20.77
CA ILE A 255 8.44 -2.94 19.99
C ILE A 255 7.20 -3.64 20.55
N GLY A 256 7.41 -4.62 21.42
CA GLY A 256 6.41 -5.47 22.03
C GLY A 256 7.07 -6.45 23.00
N HIS A 257 6.29 -7.31 23.62
CA HIS A 257 6.77 -8.32 24.57
C HIS A 257 6.10 -9.67 24.29
N ALA A 258 6.77 -10.75 24.66
CA ALA A 258 6.24 -12.09 24.44
C ALA A 258 5.30 -12.49 25.58
N VAL A 259 4.16 -13.08 25.24
CA VAL A 259 3.12 -13.57 26.13
C VAL A 259 2.95 -15.06 25.87
N TRP A 260 3.03 -15.86 26.93
CA TRP A 260 2.85 -17.30 26.88
C TRP A 260 1.40 -17.69 27.17
N ILE A 261 0.91 -18.70 26.44
CA ILE A 261 -0.44 -19.27 26.56
C ILE A 261 -0.28 -20.73 26.96
N GLU A 262 -0.69 -21.03 28.18
CA GLU A 262 -0.59 -22.35 28.80
C GLU A 262 -1.29 -23.44 27.97
N SER A 263 -2.54 -23.20 27.58
CA SER A 263 -3.40 -24.18 26.88
C SER A 263 -2.89 -24.62 25.51
N ASN A 264 -1.91 -23.90 24.94
CA ASN A 264 -1.36 -24.18 23.61
C ASN A 264 0.06 -24.78 23.69
N CYS A 265 0.65 -24.88 24.89
CA CYS A 265 2.04 -25.24 25.07
C CYS A 265 2.27 -26.74 24.86
N VAL A 266 3.07 -27.10 23.86
CA VAL A 266 3.35 -28.50 23.48
C VAL A 266 3.78 -29.41 24.65
N PRO A 267 4.64 -28.98 25.59
CA PRO A 267 4.94 -29.76 26.79
C PRO A 267 3.73 -30.13 27.65
N LEU A 268 2.70 -29.29 27.66
CA LEU A 268 1.48 -29.52 28.43
C LEU A 268 0.39 -30.22 27.62
N THR A 269 0.27 -29.93 26.32
CA THR A 269 -0.76 -30.53 25.46
C THR A 269 -0.39 -31.93 24.99
N ASP A 270 0.88 -32.14 24.64
CA ASP A 270 1.36 -33.35 23.96
C ASP A 270 2.27 -34.21 24.87
N GLY A 271 2.65 -33.70 26.04
CA GLY A 271 3.48 -34.41 27.02
C GLY A 271 4.94 -34.63 26.58
N VAL A 272 5.45 -33.81 25.65
CA VAL A 272 6.82 -33.93 25.11
C VAL A 272 7.70 -32.74 25.49
N GLU A 273 9.01 -32.94 25.57
CA GLU A 273 9.93 -31.82 25.86
C GLU A 273 10.01 -30.82 24.70
N CYS A 274 9.85 -29.53 25.00
CA CYS A 274 10.01 -28.46 24.01
C CYS A 274 10.59 -27.20 24.66
N GLY A 275 11.69 -26.69 24.10
CA GLY A 275 12.32 -25.43 24.51
C GLY A 275 12.61 -24.51 23.32
N ASN A 276 11.80 -24.58 22.26
CA ASN A 276 12.13 -23.94 20.98
C ASN A 276 12.15 -22.41 21.07
N CYS A 277 11.22 -21.83 21.84
CA CYS A 277 11.17 -20.39 22.07
C CYS A 277 12.39 -19.87 22.82
N ALA A 278 12.88 -20.60 23.83
CA ALA A 278 14.09 -20.27 24.57
C ALA A 278 15.35 -20.38 23.69
N ARG A 279 15.54 -21.50 22.99
CA ARG A 279 16.71 -21.74 22.13
C ARG A 279 16.89 -20.71 21.02
N HIS A 280 15.79 -20.18 20.49
CA HIS A 280 15.82 -19.20 19.40
C HIS A 280 15.60 -17.75 19.85
N CYS A 281 15.56 -17.49 21.16
CA CYS A 281 15.44 -16.13 21.65
C CYS A 281 16.79 -15.39 21.53
N PRO A 282 16.91 -14.39 20.64
CA PRO A 282 18.20 -13.71 20.41
C PRO A 282 18.65 -12.87 21.61
N THR A 283 17.73 -12.43 22.46
CA THR A 283 18.05 -11.61 23.63
C THR A 283 18.20 -12.42 24.93
N GLY A 284 17.97 -13.74 24.88
CA GLY A 284 17.96 -14.57 26.09
C GLY A 284 16.79 -14.28 27.04
N ALA A 285 15.74 -13.60 26.57
CA ALA A 285 14.58 -13.20 27.37
C ALA A 285 13.68 -14.36 27.83
N ILE A 286 13.93 -15.59 27.39
CA ILE A 286 13.06 -16.74 27.67
C ILE A 286 13.90 -17.84 28.29
N THR A 287 13.54 -18.25 29.50
CA THR A 287 14.12 -19.38 30.22
C THR A 287 13.10 -20.50 30.37
N MET A 288 13.56 -21.75 30.44
CA MET A 288 12.68 -22.90 30.67
C MET A 288 12.68 -23.25 32.15
N VAL A 289 11.51 -23.25 32.77
CA VAL A 289 11.31 -23.53 34.21
C VAL A 289 10.32 -24.68 34.38
N ASN A 290 10.41 -25.40 35.50
CA ASN A 290 9.46 -26.47 35.83
C ASN A 290 8.05 -25.87 35.97
N TYR A 291 7.04 -26.52 35.37
CA TYR A 291 5.65 -26.06 35.42
C TYR A 291 5.10 -26.06 36.84
N ILE A 292 5.41 -27.11 37.61
CA ILE A 292 5.11 -27.18 39.04
C ILE A 292 6.39 -26.78 39.80
N PRO A 293 6.39 -25.66 40.54
CA PRO A 293 7.57 -25.23 41.29
C PRO A 293 8.05 -26.30 42.28
N GLY A 294 9.33 -26.67 42.19
CA GLY A 294 9.95 -27.66 43.09
C GLY A 294 9.79 -29.13 42.66
N ASP A 295 9.05 -29.41 41.58
CA ASP A 295 8.94 -30.75 41.01
C ASP A 295 9.78 -30.87 39.72
N ASP A 296 10.91 -31.57 39.82
CA ASP A 296 11.83 -31.82 38.71
C ASP A 296 11.31 -32.81 37.67
N THR A 297 10.22 -33.53 37.99
CA THR A 297 9.55 -34.42 37.04
C THR A 297 8.49 -33.70 36.20
N SER A 298 8.11 -32.48 36.60
CA SER A 298 7.12 -31.70 35.88
C SER A 298 7.66 -31.18 34.54
N PRO A 299 6.82 -31.09 33.49
CA PRO A 299 7.25 -30.56 32.20
C PRO A 299 7.80 -29.13 32.32
N LYS A 300 8.82 -28.81 31.52
CA LYS A 300 9.38 -27.45 31.48
C LYS A 300 8.56 -26.54 30.56
N ILE A 301 8.25 -25.35 31.03
CA ILE A 301 7.52 -24.29 30.32
C ILE A 301 8.36 -23.02 30.20
N PRO A 302 8.07 -22.14 29.22
CA PRO A 302 8.80 -20.89 29.06
C PRO A 302 8.36 -19.85 30.08
N SER A 303 9.33 -19.24 30.76
CA SER A 303 9.18 -18.01 31.53
C SER A 303 9.81 -16.85 30.75
N VAL A 304 9.08 -15.75 30.60
CA VAL A 304 9.51 -14.60 29.79
C VAL A 304 9.92 -13.44 30.69
N ASN A 305 11.16 -12.98 30.56
CA ASN A 305 11.62 -11.72 31.12
C ASN A 305 11.31 -10.57 30.15
N THR A 306 10.29 -9.77 30.48
CA THR A 306 9.82 -8.65 29.67
C THR A 306 10.77 -7.46 29.64
N GLU A 307 11.74 -7.36 30.56
CA GLU A 307 12.68 -6.23 30.59
C GLU A 307 13.78 -6.35 29.53
N ILE A 308 14.07 -7.55 29.03
CA ILE A 308 15.06 -7.78 27.96
C ILE A 308 14.44 -8.34 26.67
N CYS A 309 13.13 -8.60 26.67
CA CYS A 309 12.41 -8.98 25.47
C CYS A 309 12.24 -7.76 24.56
N ILE A 310 12.63 -7.87 23.29
CA ILE A 310 12.50 -6.77 22.32
C ILE A 310 11.27 -6.90 21.42
N GLY A 311 10.50 -7.99 21.56
CA GLY A 311 9.30 -8.23 20.75
C GLY A 311 9.59 -8.64 19.30
N CYS A 312 10.74 -9.28 19.02
CA CYS A 312 11.15 -9.61 17.65
C CYS A 312 10.29 -10.68 16.96
N GLY A 313 9.53 -11.47 17.72
CA GLY A 313 8.64 -12.51 17.18
C GLY A 313 9.29 -13.85 16.83
N ALA A 314 10.59 -14.05 17.11
CA ALA A 314 11.27 -15.32 16.81
C ALA A 314 10.59 -16.51 17.50
N CYS A 315 10.26 -16.36 18.79
CA CYS A 315 9.54 -17.37 19.57
C CYS A 315 8.15 -17.67 19.01
N GLU A 316 7.39 -16.65 18.60
CA GLU A 316 6.07 -16.82 18.00
C GLU A 316 6.16 -17.53 16.65
N ASN A 317 7.09 -17.11 15.79
CA ASN A 317 7.24 -17.67 14.45
C ASN A 317 7.66 -19.14 14.50
N LEU A 318 8.61 -19.49 15.36
CA LEU A 318 9.20 -20.83 15.46
C LEU A 318 8.42 -21.76 16.41
N CYS A 319 7.39 -21.28 17.09
CA CYS A 319 6.55 -22.14 17.93
C CYS A 319 5.88 -23.24 17.08
N PRO A 320 6.02 -24.54 17.47
CA PRO A 320 5.42 -25.65 16.73
C PRO A 320 3.90 -25.78 16.94
N ALA A 321 3.34 -25.22 18.01
CA ALA A 321 1.91 -25.28 18.30
C ALA A 321 1.05 -24.73 17.13
N ARG A 322 -0.07 -25.40 16.87
CA ARG A 322 -1.02 -25.07 15.79
C ARG A 322 -2.47 -25.23 16.29
N PRO A 323 -3.43 -24.45 15.75
CA PRO A 323 -3.26 -23.38 14.76
C PRO A 323 -2.65 -22.10 15.35
N PHE A 324 -2.77 -21.89 16.66
CA PHE A 324 -2.19 -20.76 17.38
C PHE A 324 -0.88 -21.16 18.06
N SER A 325 0.08 -20.23 18.11
CA SER A 325 1.31 -20.41 18.86
C SER A 325 1.02 -20.45 20.37
N ALA A 326 1.82 -21.21 21.11
CA ALA A 326 1.84 -21.18 22.58
C ALA A 326 2.48 -19.91 23.15
N ILE A 327 3.15 -19.14 22.32
CA ILE A 327 3.78 -17.88 22.69
C ILE A 327 3.59 -16.92 21.53
N TYR A 328 3.14 -15.71 21.82
CA TYR A 328 2.94 -14.67 20.83
C TYR A 328 3.51 -13.35 21.33
N VAL A 329 3.64 -12.36 20.45
CA VAL A 329 4.09 -11.02 20.82
C VAL A 329 2.89 -10.08 20.85
N GLU A 330 2.77 -9.33 21.93
CA GLU A 330 1.82 -8.24 22.13
C GLU A 330 2.50 -6.89 21.89
N GLY A 331 1.79 -5.95 21.25
CA GLY A 331 2.33 -4.64 20.87
C GLY A 331 2.39 -3.64 22.04
N ASN A 332 3.49 -2.89 22.16
CA ASN A 332 3.57 -1.81 23.14
C ASN A 332 2.77 -0.58 22.70
N ASP A 333 2.23 0.21 23.66
CA ASP A 333 1.59 1.51 23.35
C ASP A 333 2.61 2.49 22.78
N VAL A 334 3.77 2.53 23.45
CA VAL A 334 4.94 3.32 23.09
C VAL A 334 6.15 2.39 23.11
N GLN A 335 6.90 2.41 22.01
CA GLN A 335 8.18 1.70 21.91
C GLN A 335 9.18 2.35 22.88
N ARG A 336 9.90 1.51 23.62
CA ARG A 336 10.87 1.95 24.64
C ARG A 336 12.22 1.27 24.42
N PHE A 337 13.29 1.90 24.88
CA PHE A 337 14.59 1.25 24.91
C PHE A 337 14.73 0.34 26.13
N VAL A 338 15.48 -0.74 25.96
CA VAL A 338 15.85 -1.76 26.95
C VAL A 338 17.33 -2.09 26.85
#